data_AF-A0A834Z103-F1
#
_entry.id   AF-A0A834Z103-F1
#
_cell.length_a   1.000
_cell.length_b   1.000
_cell.length_c   1.000
_cell.angle_alpha   90.00
_cell.angle_beta   90.00
_cell.angle_gamma   90.00
#
_symmetry.space_group_name_H-M   'P 1'
#
loop_
_entity.id
_entity.type
_entity.pdbx_description
1 polymer ?
#
loop_
_entity_poly.entity_id
_entity_poly.type
_entity_poly.pdbx_seq_one_letter_code
_entity_poly.pdbx_strand_id
1 'polypeptide(L)'
;MQEVVKAVMAIEAQFNPLPTDIILSSFPKTGTTWLKALTVAIQSHSSRRQNEIHDDPLLTHNPHELVPFLEMELFGNNPSRDIDKIPSPREFNTHLPYSLLPDSIKKSGCRIIYIAPNPMDTFVSNWHFFNSQFGATISIEEAFDEFCGGVIPSGPFFDHVLEYWVERGREVCFFITYEELKEDPKKQVKRLAEFLGFSLSLNEIEEIILRCSHDRLSKLDVNKNGGKVHWSGCEFGSFFR
;
A
#
# COMPACT_ATOMS: atom_id res chain seq x y z
N MET A 1 3.37 -19.36 -1.66
CA MET A 1 3.35 -19.21 -3.13
C MET A 1 2.08 -19.77 -3.76
N GLN A 2 1.67 -21.02 -3.50
CA GLN A 2 0.44 -21.60 -4.08
C GLN A 2 -0.84 -20.80 -3.77
N GLU A 3 -0.95 -20.22 -2.58
CA GLU A 3 -2.12 -19.41 -2.20
C GLU A 3 -2.23 -18.11 -3.02
N VAL A 4 -1.12 -17.40 -3.18
CA VAL A 4 -1.07 -16.16 -3.98
C VAL A 4 -1.41 -16.44 -5.44
N VAL A 5 -0.93 -17.55 -6.01
CA VAL A 5 -1.29 -17.94 -7.39
C VAL A 5 -2.79 -18.14 -7.54
N LYS A 6 -3.44 -18.84 -6.59
CA LYS A 6 -4.90 -19.01 -6.60
C LYS A 6 -5.62 -17.67 -6.47
N ALA A 7 -5.12 -16.78 -5.61
CA ALA A 7 -5.68 -15.46 -5.45
C ALA A 7 -5.58 -14.64 -6.73
N VAL A 8 -4.42 -14.64 -7.41
CA VAL A 8 -4.25 -13.96 -8.71
C VAL A 8 -5.27 -14.48 -9.75
N MET A 9 -5.45 -15.80 -9.84
CA MET A 9 -6.45 -16.39 -10.73
C MET A 9 -7.88 -15.97 -10.35
N ALA A 10 -8.19 -15.88 -9.06
CA ALA A 10 -9.49 -15.43 -8.59
C ALA A 10 -9.72 -13.94 -8.88
N ILE A 11 -8.71 -13.09 -8.68
CA ILE A 11 -8.78 -11.66 -9.03
C ILE A 11 -9.04 -11.52 -10.53
N GLU A 12 -8.27 -12.21 -11.39
CA GLU A 12 -8.46 -12.19 -12.85
C GLU A 12 -9.89 -12.58 -13.25
N ALA A 13 -10.47 -13.58 -12.58
CA ALA A 13 -11.79 -14.11 -12.92
C ALA A 13 -12.96 -13.31 -12.33
N GLN A 14 -12.78 -12.64 -11.19
CA GLN A 14 -13.89 -12.13 -10.37
C GLN A 14 -13.80 -10.63 -10.04
N PHE A 15 -12.62 -10.03 -10.09
CA PHE A 15 -12.49 -8.60 -9.77
C PHE A 15 -13.05 -7.76 -10.91
N ASN A 16 -14.07 -6.96 -10.59
CA ASN A 16 -14.68 -6.00 -11.50
C ASN A 16 -14.26 -4.57 -11.13
N PRO A 17 -13.13 -4.07 -11.67
CA PRO A 17 -12.63 -2.74 -11.36
C PRO A 17 -13.53 -1.62 -11.90
N LEU A 18 -13.65 -0.55 -11.12
CA LEU A 18 -14.27 0.70 -11.52
C LEU A 18 -13.20 1.71 -11.94
N PRO A 19 -13.47 2.62 -12.90
CA PRO A 19 -12.53 3.68 -13.26
C PRO A 19 -12.11 4.58 -12.10
N THR A 20 -12.95 4.67 -11.05
CA THR A 20 -12.69 5.45 -9.84
C THR A 20 -11.85 4.72 -8.81
N ASP A 21 -11.61 3.41 -8.97
CA ASP A 21 -10.80 2.65 -8.01
C ASP A 21 -9.34 3.08 -8.04
N ILE A 22 -8.70 2.94 -6.88
CA ILE A 22 -7.31 3.28 -6.64
C ILE A 22 -6.58 2.00 -6.20
N ILE A 23 -5.54 1.64 -6.94
CA ILE A 23 -4.69 0.47 -6.68
C ILE A 23 -3.34 0.97 -6.14
N LEU A 24 -3.12 0.76 -4.86
CA LEU A 24 -1.83 1.01 -4.20
C LEU A 24 -0.97 -0.24 -4.39
N SER A 25 0.10 -0.09 -5.16
CA SER A 25 1.04 -1.16 -5.46
C SER A 25 2.42 -0.86 -4.91
N SER A 26 3.14 -1.92 -4.57
CA SER A 26 4.46 -1.84 -3.96
C SER A 26 5.08 -3.23 -3.90
N PHE A 27 6.40 -3.29 -3.85
CA PHE A 27 7.06 -4.49 -3.35
C PHE A 27 6.79 -4.66 -1.85
N PRO A 28 6.73 -5.88 -1.28
CA PRO A 28 6.57 -6.06 0.16
C PRO A 28 7.59 -5.24 0.98
N LYS A 29 7.11 -4.63 2.06
CA LYS A 29 7.92 -3.90 3.06
C LYS A 29 8.55 -2.58 2.60
N THR A 30 7.99 -1.92 1.59
CA THR A 30 8.53 -0.67 1.04
C THR A 30 7.78 0.62 1.42
N GLY A 31 7.18 0.68 2.61
CA GLY A 31 6.48 1.88 3.08
C GLY A 31 4.99 1.96 2.75
N THR A 32 4.36 0.82 2.45
CA THR A 32 2.90 0.73 2.17
C THR A 32 2.02 1.35 3.23
N THR A 33 2.36 1.22 4.51
CA THR A 33 1.60 1.82 5.61
C THR A 33 1.49 3.34 5.45
N TRP A 34 2.59 4.00 5.05
CA TRP A 34 2.61 5.45 4.89
C TRP A 34 1.81 5.88 3.66
N LEU A 35 1.97 5.15 2.55
CA LEU A 35 1.20 5.40 1.33
C LEU A 35 -0.32 5.25 1.57
N LYS A 36 -0.74 4.14 2.20
CA LYS A 36 -2.14 3.91 2.60
C LYS A 36 -2.69 5.04 3.47
N ALA A 37 -1.90 5.48 4.46
CA ALA A 37 -2.32 6.57 5.33
C ALA A 37 -2.51 7.89 4.55
N LEU A 38 -1.59 8.20 3.62
CA LEU A 38 -1.65 9.42 2.82
C LEU A 38 -2.85 9.45 1.89
N THR A 39 -3.11 8.37 1.15
CA THR A 39 -4.25 8.31 0.22
C THR A 39 -5.58 8.42 0.97
N VAL A 40 -5.75 7.68 2.07
CA VAL A 40 -6.93 7.80 2.93
C VAL A 40 -7.08 9.22 3.50
N ALA A 41 -5.99 9.83 3.98
CA ALA A 41 -6.04 11.17 4.54
C ALA A 41 -6.42 12.23 3.51
N ILE A 42 -5.92 12.12 2.27
CA ILE A 42 -6.27 13.00 1.14
C ILE A 42 -7.76 12.84 0.81
N GLN A 43 -8.24 11.62 0.62
CA GLN A 43 -9.64 11.38 0.24
C GLN A 43 -10.62 11.83 1.33
N SER A 44 -10.35 11.46 2.59
CA SER A 44 -11.17 11.90 3.74
C SER A 44 -11.15 13.42 3.93
N HIS A 45 -10.03 14.09 3.63
CA HIS A 45 -9.96 15.54 3.69
C HIS A 45 -10.90 16.20 2.67
N SER A 46 -11.01 15.65 1.46
CA SER A 46 -11.87 16.20 0.43
C SER A 46 -13.36 16.01 0.74
N SER A 47 -13.75 14.88 1.34
CA SER A 47 -15.12 14.67 1.82
C SER A 47 -15.50 15.64 2.95
N ARG A 48 -14.57 15.97 3.86
CA ARG A 48 -14.79 16.97 4.93
C ARG A 48 -15.16 18.36 4.39
N ARG A 49 -14.62 18.78 3.24
CA ARG A 49 -14.97 20.06 2.59
C ARG A 49 -16.43 20.11 2.11
N GLN A 50 -17.09 18.96 1.94
CA GLN A 50 -18.47 18.86 1.45
C GLN A 50 -19.53 18.79 2.57
N ASN A 51 -19.18 19.21 3.81
CA ASN A 51 -20.03 19.21 5.01
C ASN A 51 -20.43 17.83 5.56
N GLU A 52 -19.72 16.76 5.17
CA GLU A 52 -19.82 15.48 5.88
C GLU A 52 -18.86 15.52 7.08
N ILE A 53 -19.42 15.55 8.30
CA ILE A 53 -18.65 15.44 9.55
C ILE A 53 -18.10 14.01 9.61
N HIS A 54 -16.93 13.80 9.03
CA HIS A 54 -16.21 12.55 9.15
C HIS A 54 -14.88 12.79 9.87
N ASP A 55 -14.81 12.23 11.08
CA ASP A 55 -13.61 12.11 11.90
C ASP A 55 -12.44 11.52 11.10
N ASP A 56 -11.21 11.91 11.44
CA ASP A 56 -9.99 11.34 10.84
C ASP A 56 -10.01 9.80 10.96
N PRO A 57 -10.16 9.03 9.86
CA PRO A 57 -10.31 7.58 9.93
C PRO A 57 -9.10 6.89 10.58
N LEU A 58 -7.93 7.53 10.49
CA LEU A 58 -6.67 7.03 11.05
C LEU A 58 -6.65 7.06 12.58
N LEU A 59 -7.57 7.79 13.24
CA LEU A 59 -7.73 7.76 14.70
C LEU A 59 -8.41 6.49 15.20
N THR A 60 -9.24 5.87 14.36
CA THR A 60 -10.10 4.74 14.75
C THR A 60 -9.73 3.43 14.06
N HIS A 61 -8.93 3.49 12.99
CA HIS A 61 -8.51 2.34 12.21
C HIS A 61 -7.04 2.44 11.82
N ASN A 62 -6.36 1.29 11.76
CA ASN A 62 -5.05 1.20 11.16
C ASN A 62 -5.14 1.41 9.62
N PRO A 63 -4.14 2.01 8.94
CA PRO A 63 -4.15 2.15 7.48
C PRO A 63 -4.40 0.84 6.71
N HIS A 64 -3.92 -0.31 7.21
CA HIS A 64 -4.15 -1.62 6.60
C HIS A 64 -5.60 -2.10 6.73
N GLU A 65 -6.37 -1.62 7.72
CA GLU A 65 -7.81 -1.93 7.81
C GLU A 65 -8.65 -1.15 6.81
N LEU A 66 -8.14 0.00 6.35
CA LEU A 66 -8.84 0.96 5.48
C LEU A 66 -8.57 0.67 4.00
N VAL A 67 -7.41 0.08 3.69
CA VAL A 67 -7.02 -0.30 2.33
C VAL A 67 -6.77 -1.82 2.26
N PRO A 68 -7.82 -2.60 1.96
CA PRO A 68 -7.76 -4.05 1.97
C PRO A 68 -6.84 -4.61 0.88
N PHE A 69 -6.19 -5.74 1.19
CA PHE A 69 -5.25 -6.42 0.30
C PHE A 69 -5.98 -7.38 -0.64
N LEU A 70 -5.85 -7.20 -1.96
CA LEU A 70 -6.56 -8.01 -2.95
C LEU A 70 -6.26 -9.50 -2.80
N GLU A 71 -4.98 -9.86 -2.72
CA GLU A 71 -4.50 -11.24 -2.77
C GLU A 71 -4.81 -12.04 -1.50
N MET A 72 -5.12 -11.37 -0.38
CA MET A 72 -5.24 -12.03 0.93
C MET A 72 -6.59 -11.80 1.60
N GLU A 73 -7.11 -10.58 1.58
CA GLU A 73 -8.34 -10.23 2.30
C GLU A 73 -9.60 -10.34 1.44
N LEU A 74 -9.48 -10.13 0.12
CA LEU A 74 -10.62 -10.09 -0.80
C LEU A 74 -10.72 -11.34 -1.69
N PHE A 75 -9.58 -11.80 -2.21
CA PHE A 75 -9.52 -12.93 -3.15
C PHE A 75 -8.56 -14.04 -2.68
N GLY A 76 -8.10 -13.98 -1.43
CA GLY A 76 -7.34 -15.05 -0.81
C GLY A 76 -8.16 -16.32 -0.60
N ASN A 77 -7.53 -17.39 -0.13
CA ASN A 77 -8.21 -18.68 0.12
C ASN A 77 -9.40 -18.57 1.11
N ASN A 78 -9.29 -17.66 2.09
CA ASN A 78 -10.32 -17.39 3.09
C ASN A 78 -10.53 -15.87 3.16
N PRO A 79 -11.31 -15.28 2.24
CA PRO A 79 -11.50 -13.84 2.20
C PRO A 79 -12.20 -13.36 3.48
N SER A 80 -11.63 -12.33 4.10
CA SER A 80 -12.12 -11.74 5.36
C SER A 80 -12.89 -10.44 5.13
N ARG A 81 -12.85 -9.92 3.90
CA ARG A 81 -13.49 -8.67 3.48
C ARG A 81 -14.43 -8.94 2.31
N ASP A 82 -15.47 -8.13 2.26
CA ASP A 82 -16.48 -8.15 1.20
C ASP A 82 -16.30 -6.88 0.37
N ILE A 83 -15.96 -7.05 -0.91
CA ILE A 83 -15.67 -5.95 -1.82
C ILE A 83 -16.88 -5.01 -2.00
N ASP A 84 -18.10 -5.55 -1.92
CA ASP A 84 -19.33 -4.79 -2.11
C ASP A 84 -19.64 -3.86 -0.94
N LYS A 85 -18.96 -4.05 0.20
CA LYS A 85 -19.08 -3.20 1.39
C LYS A 85 -18.06 -2.07 1.44
N ILE A 86 -17.14 -2.00 0.48
CA ILE A 86 -16.12 -0.96 0.43
C ILE A 86 -16.71 0.29 -0.27
N PRO A 87 -16.77 1.44 0.40
CA PRO A 87 -17.33 2.66 -0.18
C PRO A 87 -16.46 3.15 -1.34
N SER A 88 -17.10 3.80 -2.31
CA SER A 88 -16.39 4.44 -3.43
C SER A 88 -15.92 5.85 -3.08
N PRO A 89 -14.79 6.32 -3.65
CA PRO A 89 -13.82 5.57 -4.44
C PRO A 89 -13.12 4.48 -3.61
N ARG A 90 -13.07 3.25 -4.15
CA ARG A 90 -12.48 2.11 -3.44
C ARG A 90 -10.97 2.15 -3.53
N GLU A 91 -10.30 1.93 -2.41
CA GLU A 91 -8.84 1.80 -2.35
C GLU A 91 -8.47 0.34 -2.09
N PHE A 92 -7.50 -0.17 -2.83
CA PHE A 92 -7.00 -1.53 -2.69
C PHE A 92 -5.48 -1.55 -2.64
N ASN A 93 -4.91 -2.51 -1.91
CA ASN A 93 -3.48 -2.78 -1.90
C ASN A 93 -3.17 -4.03 -2.73
N THR A 94 -2.01 -4.06 -3.37
CA THR A 94 -1.45 -5.24 -4.03
C THR A 94 0.08 -5.26 -3.95
N HIS A 95 0.64 -6.47 -3.98
CA HIS A 95 2.08 -6.74 -4.12
C HIS A 95 2.39 -7.53 -5.40
N LEU A 96 1.46 -7.51 -6.37
CA LEU A 96 1.71 -8.11 -7.67
C LEU A 96 2.66 -7.23 -8.50
N PRO A 97 3.60 -7.83 -9.25
CA PRO A 97 4.29 -7.12 -10.31
C PRO A 97 3.25 -6.64 -11.36
N TYR A 98 3.56 -5.57 -12.07
CA TYR A 98 2.63 -4.96 -13.02
C TYR A 98 2.17 -5.95 -14.08
N SER A 99 3.07 -6.80 -14.56
CA SER A 99 2.82 -7.87 -15.53
C SER A 99 1.71 -8.82 -15.07
N LEU A 100 1.61 -9.09 -13.77
CA LEU A 100 0.60 -9.96 -13.16
C LEU A 100 -0.67 -9.23 -12.69
N LEU A 101 -0.74 -7.90 -12.78
CA LEU A 101 -2.00 -7.21 -12.56
C LEU A 101 -3.03 -7.66 -13.62
N PRO A 102 -4.29 -7.89 -13.23
CA PRO A 102 -5.33 -8.25 -14.16
C PRO A 102 -5.47 -7.27 -15.31
N ASP A 103 -5.77 -7.80 -16.50
CA ASP A 103 -6.04 -6.97 -17.68
C ASP A 103 -7.25 -6.05 -17.47
N SER A 104 -8.22 -6.49 -16.65
CA SER A 104 -9.35 -5.67 -16.24
C SER A 104 -8.89 -4.40 -15.51
N ILE A 105 -7.90 -4.48 -14.62
CA ILE A 105 -7.33 -3.31 -13.91
C ILE A 105 -6.57 -2.41 -14.88
N LYS A 106 -5.74 -3.00 -15.75
CA LYS A 106 -4.91 -2.23 -16.69
C LYS A 106 -5.72 -1.43 -17.71
N LYS A 107 -6.96 -1.87 -18.00
CA LYS A 107 -7.85 -1.31 -19.04
C LYS A 107 -9.05 -0.54 -18.48
N SER A 108 -9.38 -0.65 -17.19
CA SER A 108 -10.55 0.00 -16.58
C SER A 108 -10.41 1.51 -16.36
N GLY A 109 -9.19 2.04 -16.44
CA GLY A 109 -8.90 3.42 -16.05
C GLY A 109 -8.69 3.60 -14.54
N CYS A 110 -8.58 2.51 -13.77
CA CYS A 110 -8.16 2.58 -12.37
C CYS A 110 -6.85 3.37 -12.25
N ARG A 111 -6.75 4.15 -11.18
CA ARG A 111 -5.52 4.86 -10.84
C ARG A 111 -4.59 3.90 -10.09
N ILE A 112 -3.38 3.70 -10.61
CA ILE A 112 -2.35 2.85 -10.00
C ILE A 112 -1.30 3.76 -9.38
N ILE A 113 -1.01 3.57 -8.09
CA ILE A 113 -0.01 4.34 -7.36
C ILE A 113 1.05 3.36 -6.86
N TYR A 114 2.29 3.52 -7.33
CA TYR A 114 3.40 2.67 -6.96
C TYR A 114 4.41 3.41 -6.08
N ILE A 115 4.81 2.79 -4.96
CA ILE A 115 5.92 3.28 -4.12
C ILE A 115 7.11 2.32 -4.16
N ALA A 116 8.27 2.88 -4.50
CA ALA A 116 9.56 2.17 -4.55
C ALA A 116 10.54 2.78 -3.55
N PRO A 117 11.30 2.02 -2.77
CA PRO A 117 12.34 2.59 -1.92
C PRO A 117 13.72 2.14 -2.42
N ASN A 118 14.77 2.51 -1.69
CA ASN A 118 16.08 1.94 -1.90
C ASN A 118 16.06 0.38 -1.77
N PRO A 119 16.71 -0.36 -2.68
CA PRO A 119 16.79 -1.82 -2.61
C PRO A 119 17.41 -2.33 -1.30
N MET A 120 18.41 -1.62 -0.75
CA MET A 120 19.10 -2.02 0.48
C MET A 120 18.17 -1.91 1.69
N ASP A 121 17.41 -0.82 1.78
CA ASP A 121 16.43 -0.63 2.85
C ASP A 121 15.29 -1.66 2.73
N THR A 122 14.87 -1.98 1.51
CA THR A 122 13.89 -3.06 1.26
C THR A 122 14.39 -4.41 1.74
N PHE A 123 15.64 -4.75 1.40
CA PHE A 123 16.25 -6.01 1.77
C PHE A 123 16.31 -6.16 3.30
N VAL A 124 16.87 -5.18 4.00
CA VAL A 124 17.01 -5.21 5.46
C VAL A 124 15.63 -5.30 6.14
N SER A 125 14.65 -4.52 5.66
CA SER A 125 13.27 -4.54 6.15
C SER A 125 12.59 -5.89 5.94
N ASN A 126 12.76 -6.52 4.77
CA ASN A 126 12.24 -7.86 4.48
C ASN A 126 12.91 -8.92 5.37
N TRP A 127 14.24 -8.91 5.48
CA TRP A 127 14.97 -9.88 6.31
C TRP A 127 14.49 -9.85 7.77
N HIS A 128 14.41 -8.66 8.38
CA HIS A 128 13.89 -8.52 9.73
C HIS A 128 12.43 -8.96 9.85
N PHE A 129 11.59 -8.63 8.87
CA PHE A 129 10.19 -9.00 8.89
C PHE A 129 10.00 -10.51 8.82
N PHE A 130 10.66 -11.20 7.88
CA PHE A 130 10.50 -12.64 7.73
C PHE A 130 11.07 -13.42 8.92
N ASN A 131 12.23 -13.02 9.44
CA ASN A 131 12.82 -13.66 10.62
C ASN A 131 11.97 -13.45 11.88
N SER A 132 11.46 -12.23 12.10
CA SER A 132 10.63 -11.96 13.30
C SER A 132 9.23 -12.55 13.22
N GLN A 133 8.60 -12.54 12.04
CA GLN A 133 7.20 -12.94 11.89
C GLN A 133 7.01 -14.43 11.67
N PHE A 134 7.88 -15.06 10.87
CA PHE A 134 7.72 -16.47 10.51
C PHE A 134 8.73 -17.38 11.20
N GLY A 135 9.52 -16.83 12.13
CA GLY A 135 10.58 -17.56 12.82
C GLY A 135 11.63 -18.11 11.85
N ALA A 136 11.80 -17.47 10.69
CA ALA A 136 12.86 -17.83 9.76
C ALA A 136 14.21 -17.64 10.46
N THR A 137 15.13 -18.57 10.23
CA THR A 137 16.49 -18.56 10.79
C THR A 137 17.53 -18.37 9.68
N ILE A 138 17.14 -17.72 8.59
CA ILE A 138 18.05 -17.45 7.46
C ILE A 138 19.06 -16.36 7.87
N SER A 139 20.34 -16.60 7.57
CA SER A 139 21.37 -15.59 7.82
C SER A 139 21.14 -14.36 6.94
N ILE A 140 21.75 -13.22 7.30
CA ILE A 140 21.63 -12.02 6.47
C ILE A 140 22.32 -12.22 5.11
N GLU A 141 23.42 -12.97 5.08
CA GLU A 141 24.16 -13.32 3.86
C GLU A 141 23.34 -14.21 2.94
N GLU A 142 22.75 -15.29 3.47
CA GLU A 142 21.89 -16.19 2.71
C GLU A 142 20.66 -15.45 2.14
N ALA A 143 20.03 -14.60 2.95
CA ALA A 143 18.89 -13.81 2.51
C ALA A 143 19.29 -12.76 1.45
N PHE A 144 20.50 -12.22 1.52
CA PHE A 144 21.01 -11.28 0.53
C PHE A 144 21.21 -11.98 -0.82
N ASP A 145 21.78 -13.18 -0.82
CA ASP A 145 21.93 -13.99 -2.03
C ASP A 145 20.57 -14.34 -2.63
N GLU A 146 19.58 -14.73 -1.83
CA GLU A 146 18.21 -14.97 -2.29
C GLU A 146 17.56 -13.70 -2.87
N PHE A 147 17.72 -12.55 -2.20
CA PHE A 147 17.19 -11.26 -2.66
C PHE A 147 17.80 -10.86 -4.01
N CYS A 148 19.12 -10.94 -4.15
CA CYS A 148 19.83 -10.68 -5.40
C CYS A 148 19.49 -11.69 -6.50
N GLY A 149 19.28 -12.96 -6.14
CA GLY A 149 18.82 -14.02 -7.05
C GLY A 149 17.34 -13.93 -7.41
N GLY A 150 16.58 -13.03 -6.79
CA GLY A 150 15.14 -12.86 -7.01
C GLY A 150 14.27 -13.96 -6.39
N VAL A 151 14.84 -14.83 -5.56
CA VAL A 151 14.14 -15.97 -4.93
C VAL A 151 13.49 -15.52 -3.62
N ILE A 152 12.59 -14.55 -3.74
CA ILE A 152 11.88 -13.95 -2.60
C ILE A 152 10.40 -13.75 -2.95
N PRO A 153 9.49 -13.64 -1.97
CA PRO A 153 8.09 -13.31 -2.24
C PRO A 153 7.97 -12.01 -3.07
N SER A 154 7.15 -12.05 -4.14
CA SER A 154 7.00 -10.99 -5.14
C SER A 154 8.27 -10.65 -5.95
N GLY A 155 9.36 -11.39 -5.80
CA GLY A 155 10.59 -11.20 -6.56
C GLY A 155 10.47 -11.59 -8.04
N PRO A 156 11.45 -11.18 -8.88
CA PRO A 156 12.64 -10.41 -8.51
C PRO A 156 12.37 -8.92 -8.23
N PHE A 157 13.04 -8.35 -7.23
CA PHE A 157 12.80 -6.96 -6.79
C PHE A 157 13.00 -5.91 -7.91
N PHE A 158 14.12 -6.01 -8.63
CA PHE A 158 14.48 -5.01 -9.64
C PHE A 158 13.50 -5.03 -10.82
N ASP A 159 13.13 -6.21 -11.30
CA ASP A 159 12.10 -6.37 -12.33
C ASP A 159 10.76 -5.83 -11.85
N HIS A 160 10.34 -6.16 -10.63
CA HIS A 160 9.11 -5.65 -10.05
C HIS A 160 9.05 -4.11 -10.05
N VAL A 161 10.11 -3.44 -9.60
CA VAL A 161 10.19 -1.97 -9.64
C VAL A 161 10.24 -1.44 -11.07
N LEU A 162 11.02 -2.07 -11.95
CA LEU A 162 11.22 -1.64 -13.33
C LEU A 162 9.92 -1.69 -14.14
N GLU A 163 9.09 -2.72 -13.94
CA GLU A 163 7.81 -2.84 -14.63
C GLU A 163 6.90 -1.63 -14.34
N TYR A 164 6.74 -1.24 -13.07
CA TYR A 164 5.96 -0.04 -12.72
C TYR A 164 6.65 1.25 -13.15
N TRP A 165 7.98 1.30 -13.11
CA TRP A 165 8.74 2.45 -13.59
C TRP A 165 8.50 2.70 -15.07
N VAL A 166 8.45 1.67 -15.91
CA VAL A 166 8.15 1.81 -17.36
C VAL A 166 6.77 2.42 -17.58
N GLU A 167 5.79 2.05 -16.76
CA GLU A 167 4.39 2.51 -16.89
C GLU A 167 4.15 3.92 -16.33
N ARG A 168 5.09 4.52 -15.58
CA ARG A 168 4.96 5.84 -14.93
C ARG A 168 4.60 7.01 -15.86
N GLY A 169 4.77 6.84 -17.17
CA GLY A 169 4.42 7.84 -18.18
C GLY A 169 2.93 7.86 -18.54
N ARG A 170 2.15 6.88 -18.09
CA ARG A 170 0.70 6.81 -18.32
C ARG A 170 -0.03 7.70 -17.33
N GLU A 171 -1.10 8.35 -17.80
CA GLU A 171 -1.94 9.23 -16.97
C GLU A 171 -2.55 8.54 -15.76
N VAL A 172 -2.71 7.21 -15.82
CA VAL A 172 -3.29 6.39 -14.75
C VAL A 172 -2.24 5.80 -13.81
N CYS A 173 -0.94 6.07 -13.99
CA CYS A 173 0.12 5.50 -13.18
C CYS A 173 0.94 6.61 -12.49
N PHE A 174 0.90 6.63 -11.16
CA PHE A 174 1.72 7.50 -10.34
C PHE A 174 2.87 6.71 -9.73
N PHE A 175 4.11 7.10 -10.03
CA PHE A 175 5.30 6.51 -9.42
C PHE A 175 5.94 7.51 -8.46
N ILE A 176 6.26 7.04 -7.26
CA ILE A 176 6.97 7.82 -6.24
C ILE A 176 8.01 6.94 -5.55
N THR A 177 9.16 7.54 -5.23
CA THR A 177 10.11 6.88 -4.34
C THR A 177 9.89 7.24 -2.87
N TYR A 178 10.20 6.33 -1.95
CA TYR A 178 10.15 6.59 -0.52
C TYR A 178 11.08 7.76 -0.14
N GLU A 179 12.23 7.84 -0.80
CA GLU A 179 13.24 8.89 -0.62
C GLU A 179 12.70 10.26 -1.07
N GLU A 180 12.07 10.35 -2.24
CA GLU A 180 11.42 11.59 -2.70
C GLU A 180 10.30 12.02 -1.74
N LEU A 181 9.52 11.08 -1.23
CA LEU A 181 8.44 11.36 -0.26
C LEU A 181 8.99 11.87 1.06
N LYS A 182 10.15 11.38 1.50
CA LYS A 182 10.83 11.80 2.72
C LYS A 182 11.55 13.14 2.55
N GLU A 183 12.18 13.38 1.40
CA GLU A 183 12.97 14.58 1.12
C GLU A 183 12.08 15.83 1.00
N ASP A 184 10.97 15.74 0.26
CA ASP A 184 10.02 16.83 0.11
C ASP A 184 8.56 16.34 0.19
N PRO A 185 8.08 16.03 1.41
CA PRO A 185 6.73 15.50 1.60
C PRO A 185 5.66 16.48 1.09
N LYS A 186 5.87 17.80 1.18
CA LYS A 186 4.90 18.80 0.72
C LYS A 186 4.69 18.71 -0.79
N LYS A 187 5.77 18.68 -1.56
CA LYS A 187 5.71 18.52 -3.01
C LYS A 187 5.07 17.19 -3.40
N GLN A 188 5.45 16.09 -2.74
CA GLN A 188 4.96 14.78 -3.12
C GLN A 188 3.48 14.57 -2.74
N VAL A 189 3.04 15.02 -1.56
CA VAL A 189 1.63 14.97 -1.17
C VAL A 189 0.77 15.84 -2.10
N LYS A 190 1.27 17.01 -2.52
CA LYS A 190 0.60 17.83 -3.52
C LYS A 190 0.42 17.09 -4.84
N ARG A 191 1.51 16.51 -5.39
CA ARG A 191 1.48 15.73 -6.64
C ARG A 191 0.52 14.54 -6.54
N LEU A 192 0.54 13.83 -5.40
CA LEU A 192 -0.34 12.69 -5.15
C LEU A 192 -1.80 13.13 -5.09
N ALA A 193 -2.12 14.24 -4.42
CA ALA A 193 -3.46 14.78 -4.36
C ALA A 193 -3.97 15.21 -5.75
N GLU A 194 -3.14 15.89 -6.54
CA GLU A 194 -3.46 16.29 -7.92
C GLU A 194 -3.75 15.07 -8.81
N PHE A 195 -2.92 14.02 -8.71
CA PHE A 195 -3.17 12.73 -9.38
C PHE A 195 -4.48 12.06 -8.92
N LEU A 196 -4.82 12.22 -7.64
CA LEU A 196 -6.10 11.79 -7.08
C LEU A 196 -7.27 12.71 -7.45
N GLY A 197 -7.05 13.78 -8.21
CA GLY A 197 -8.08 14.70 -8.69
C GLY A 197 -8.45 15.79 -7.67
N PHE A 198 -7.61 16.01 -6.66
CA PHE A 198 -7.85 16.98 -5.59
C PHE A 198 -6.88 18.16 -5.66
N SER A 199 -7.41 19.36 -5.44
CA SER A 199 -6.61 20.58 -5.27
C SER A 199 -6.57 20.98 -3.80
N LEU A 200 -5.39 20.83 -3.18
CA LEU A 200 -5.14 21.14 -1.78
C LEU A 200 -4.36 22.45 -1.63
N SER A 201 -4.72 23.23 -0.61
CA SER A 201 -3.93 24.37 -0.14
C SER A 201 -2.71 23.91 0.66
N LEU A 202 -1.75 24.81 0.87
CA LEU A 202 -0.54 24.51 1.65
C LEU A 202 -0.86 24.04 3.07
N ASN A 203 -1.83 24.67 3.73
CA ASN A 203 -2.22 24.31 5.10
C ASN A 203 -2.79 22.89 5.18
N GLU A 204 -3.57 22.47 4.18
CA GLU A 204 -4.17 21.13 4.15
C GLU A 204 -3.14 20.05 3.84
N ILE A 205 -2.18 20.37 2.96
CA ILE A 205 -1.02 19.51 2.72
C ILE A 205 -0.24 19.30 4.03
N GLU A 206 0.01 20.37 4.78
CA GLU A 206 0.69 20.29 6.08
C GLU A 206 -0.11 19.49 7.11
N GLU A 207 -1.43 19.67 7.17
CA GLU A 207 -2.32 18.87 8.04
C GLU A 207 -2.26 17.38 7.69
N ILE A 208 -2.33 17.03 6.41
CA ILE A 208 -2.25 15.65 5.94
C ILE A 208 -0.89 15.04 6.30
N ILE A 209 0.22 15.75 6.07
CA ILE A 209 1.57 15.28 6.43
C ILE A 209 1.65 15.01 7.93
N LEU A 210 1.13 15.92 8.77
CA LEU A 210 1.11 15.74 10.21
C LEU A 210 0.27 14.52 10.62
N ARG A 211 -0.94 14.38 10.05
CA ARG A 211 -1.85 13.25 10.31
C ARG A 211 -1.21 11.90 9.96
N CYS A 212 -0.47 11.85 8.86
CA CYS A 212 0.16 10.63 8.35
C CYS A 212 1.60 10.42 8.83
N SER A 213 2.12 11.29 9.70
CA SER A 213 3.49 11.18 10.21
C SER A 213 3.67 9.90 11.03
N HIS A 214 4.86 9.29 10.92
CA HIS A 214 5.20 8.09 11.70
C HIS A 214 5.05 8.34 13.21
N ASP A 215 5.56 9.47 13.71
CA ASP A 215 5.49 9.84 15.12
C ASP A 215 4.04 9.84 15.65
N ARG A 216 3.11 10.40 14.88
CA ARG A 216 1.70 10.41 15.24
C ARG A 216 1.10 9.02 15.13
N LEU A 217 1.20 8.37 13.97
CA LEU A 217 0.52 7.11 13.70
C LEU A 217 0.98 6.01 14.67
N SER A 218 2.29 5.87 14.91
CA SER A 218 2.84 4.91 15.88
C SER A 218 2.33 5.12 17.31
N LYS A 219 1.88 6.35 17.64
CA LYS A 219 1.40 6.70 18.98
C LYS A 219 -0.10 6.50 19.18
N LEU A 220 -0.89 6.27 18.13
CA LEU A 220 -2.33 6.08 18.25
C LEU A 220 -2.67 4.71 18.86
N ASP A 221 -3.68 4.67 19.72
CA ASP A 221 -4.06 3.44 20.47
C ASP A 221 -4.44 2.29 19.53
N VAL A 222 -5.09 2.61 18.40
CA VAL A 222 -5.46 1.66 17.35
C VAL A 222 -4.26 0.94 16.72
N ASN A 223 -3.07 1.55 16.81
CA ASN A 223 -1.82 0.99 16.31
C ASN A 223 -0.94 0.39 17.41
N LYS A 224 -1.28 0.60 18.70
CA LYS A 224 -0.43 0.21 19.82
C LYS A 224 -0.76 -1.13 20.45
N ASN A 225 -2.04 -1.51 20.55
CA ASN A 225 -2.54 -2.84 20.97
C ASN A 225 -4.06 -2.80 21.23
N GLY A 226 -4.85 -2.81 20.15
CA GLY A 226 -6.32 -2.71 20.24
C GLY A 226 -7.06 -4.04 20.33
N GLY A 227 -6.38 -5.17 20.59
CA GLY A 227 -7.00 -6.51 20.56
C GLY A 227 -7.37 -7.02 19.16
N LYS A 228 -7.15 -6.21 18.12
CA LYS A 228 -7.24 -6.61 16.70
C LYS A 228 -5.87 -6.97 16.16
N VAL A 229 -5.83 -7.98 15.30
CA VAL A 229 -4.63 -8.39 14.56
C VAL A 229 -4.87 -8.22 13.07
N HIS A 230 -3.81 -7.88 12.34
CA HIS A 230 -3.81 -7.88 10.88
C HIS A 230 -4.09 -9.30 10.36
N TRP A 231 -4.58 -9.44 9.12
CA TRP A 231 -4.91 -10.76 8.53
C TRP A 231 -3.71 -11.73 8.56
N SER A 232 -2.48 -11.21 8.53
CA SER A 232 -1.24 -12.00 8.62
C SER A 232 -0.89 -12.48 10.04
N GLY A 233 -1.74 -12.20 11.03
CA GLY A 233 -1.46 -12.42 12.45
C GLY A 233 -0.51 -11.39 13.07
N CYS A 234 -0.03 -10.40 12.31
CA CYS A 234 0.82 -9.34 12.84
C CYS A 234 0.01 -8.36 13.71
N GLU A 235 0.58 -7.94 14.83
CA GLU A 235 0.08 -6.77 15.56
C GLU A 235 0.28 -5.50 14.72
N PHE A 236 -0.68 -4.58 14.79
CA PHE A 236 -0.62 -3.35 13.99
C PHE A 236 0.60 -2.46 14.31
N GLY A 237 1.12 -2.52 15.54
CA GLY A 237 2.32 -1.77 15.94
C GLY A 237 3.58 -2.21 15.19
N SER A 238 3.63 -3.46 14.72
CA SER A 238 4.78 -3.99 13.99
C SER A 238 5.01 -3.33 12.62
N PHE A 239 4.03 -2.59 12.10
CA PHE A 239 4.13 -1.86 10.83
C PHE A 239 4.75 -0.46 10.95
N PHE A 240 5.07 -0.01 12.17
CA PHE A 240 5.66 1.31 12.47
C PHE A 240 7.06 1.20 13.06
N ARG A 241 7.92 0.37 12.47
CA ARG A 241 9.32 0.24 12.85
C ARG A 241 10.19 1.33 12.21
#